data_AF-A0A210PSS6-F1
#
_entry.id   AF-A0A210PSS6-F1
#
_cell.length_a   1.000
_cell.length_b   1.000
_cell.length_c   1.000
_cell.angle_alpha   90.00
_cell.angle_beta   90.00
_cell.angle_gamma   90.00
#
_symmetry.space_group_name_H-M   'P 1'
#
loop_
_entity.id
_entity.type
_entity.pdbx_description
1 polymer ?
#
loop_
_entity_poly.entity_id
_entity_poly.type
_entity_poly.pdbx_seq_one_letter_code
_entity_poly.pdbx_strand_id
1 'polypeptide(L)'
;MEKGMVSDICSVATTAFAGMFAGGAVGSTVFTMPALMKIEDTAAMRVGWKYHILCGSKYMPKLAMASIVTGSAVSYLDDTDNRWYWLAGAGAMLSVIPFTIFVMLPDMNKLLKDDVIEQRGNRMAYHI
;
A
#
# COMPACT_ATOMS: atom_id res chain seq x y z
N MET A 1 0.72 -19.73 -27.11
CA MET A 1 -0.16 -18.65 -26.63
C MET A 1 0.10 -17.45 -27.52
N GLU A 2 -0.91 -16.95 -28.24
CA GLU A 2 -0.74 -15.87 -29.22
C GLU A 2 -0.36 -14.55 -28.51
N LYS A 3 0.60 -13.78 -29.06
CA LYS A 3 1.15 -12.55 -28.44
C LYS A 3 0.03 -11.58 -28.00
N GLY A 4 -1.03 -11.46 -28.81
CA GLY A 4 -2.20 -10.62 -28.52
C GLY A 4 -2.96 -11.07 -27.26
N MET A 5 -3.24 -12.36 -27.11
CA MET A 5 -3.97 -12.88 -25.94
C MET A 5 -3.22 -12.60 -24.63
N VAL A 6 -1.88 -12.67 -24.65
CA VAL A 6 -1.06 -12.36 -23.48
C VAL A 6 -1.14 -10.87 -23.13
N SER A 7 -1.05 -10.01 -24.14
CA SER A 7 -1.17 -8.56 -23.98
C SER A 7 -2.53 -8.18 -23.36
N ASP A 8 -3.62 -8.76 -23.84
CA ASP A 8 -4.97 -8.49 -23.33
C ASP A 8 -5.13 -8.91 -21.87
N ILE A 9 -4.67 -10.12 -21.53
CA ILE A 9 -4.70 -10.61 -20.14
C ILE A 9 -3.90 -9.68 -19.23
N CYS A 10 -2.68 -9.29 -19.65
CA CYS A 10 -1.84 -8.40 -18.86
C CYS A 10 -2.46 -7.00 -18.72
N SER A 11 -3.15 -6.49 -19.74
CA SER A 11 -3.83 -5.18 -19.73
C SER A 11 -5.00 -5.14 -18.75
N VAL A 12 -5.83 -6.19 -18.75
CA VAL A 12 -6.91 -6.33 -17.76
C VAL A 12 -6.35 -6.52 -16.36
N ALA A 13 -5.30 -7.33 -16.21
CA ALA A 13 -4.69 -7.59 -14.92
C ALA A 13 -4.07 -6.33 -14.31
N THR A 14 -3.27 -5.56 -15.05
CA THR A 14 -2.60 -4.36 -14.54
C THR A 14 -3.62 -3.30 -14.08
N THR A 15 -4.67 -3.09 -14.87
CA THR A 15 -5.73 -2.12 -14.53
C THR A 15 -6.53 -2.56 -13.31
N ALA A 16 -6.88 -3.84 -13.20
CA ALA A 16 -7.56 -4.38 -12.03
C ALA A 16 -6.71 -4.28 -10.75
N PHE A 17 -5.43 -4.66 -10.82
CA PHE A 17 -4.52 -4.57 -9.67
C PHE A 17 -4.25 -3.13 -9.24
N ALA A 18 -4.02 -2.23 -10.19
CA ALA A 18 -3.86 -0.80 -9.92
C ALA A 18 -5.14 -0.21 -9.30
N GLY A 19 -6.31 -0.54 -9.85
CA GLY A 19 -7.60 -0.08 -9.34
C GLY A 19 -7.88 -0.55 -7.92
N MET A 20 -7.63 -1.83 -7.62
CA MET A 20 -7.78 -2.36 -6.25
C MET A 20 -6.80 -1.70 -5.27
N PHE A 21 -5.55 -1.48 -5.68
CA PHE A 21 -4.58 -0.76 -4.85
C PHE A 21 -5.04 0.67 -4.56
N ALA A 22 -5.41 1.42 -5.60
CA ALA A 22 -5.86 2.80 -5.48
C ALA A 22 -7.13 2.90 -4.63
N GLY A 23 -8.11 2.02 -4.85
CA GLY A 23 -9.33 1.93 -4.05
C GLY A 23 -9.03 1.66 -2.56
N GLY A 24 -8.10 0.75 -2.28
CA GLY A 24 -7.64 0.48 -0.92
C GLY A 24 -6.98 1.70 -0.26
N ALA A 25 -6.12 2.40 -0.98
CA ALA A 25 -5.46 3.62 -0.50
C ALA A 25 -6.46 4.75 -0.21
N VAL A 26 -7.39 4.99 -1.14
CA VAL A 26 -8.45 6.00 -0.99
C VAL A 26 -9.37 5.63 0.18
N GLY A 27 -9.84 4.39 0.25
CA GLY A 27 -10.72 3.93 1.33
C GLY A 27 -10.06 4.05 2.71
N SER A 28 -8.77 3.75 2.80
CA SER A 28 -7.98 3.93 4.01
C SER A 28 -7.94 5.41 4.41
N THR A 29 -7.62 6.30 3.48
CA THR A 29 -7.45 7.73 3.73
C THR A 29 -8.76 8.43 4.06
N VAL A 30 -9.84 8.09 3.37
CA VAL A 30 -11.14 8.79 3.48
C VAL A 30 -11.99 8.26 4.63
N PHE A 31 -11.96 6.95 4.89
CA PHE A 31 -12.86 6.34 5.88
C PHE A 31 -12.10 5.84 7.11
N THR A 32 -11.05 5.04 6.91
CA THR A 32 -10.39 4.34 8.03
C THR A 32 -9.57 5.30 8.89
N MET A 33 -8.74 6.16 8.31
CA MET A 33 -7.90 7.09 9.08
C MET A 33 -8.76 8.05 9.91
N PRO A 34 -9.81 8.72 9.37
CA PRO A 34 -10.65 9.61 10.18
C PRO A 34 -11.45 8.87 11.25
N ALA A 35 -11.88 7.64 11.00
CA ALA A 35 -12.57 6.83 12.00
C ALA A 35 -11.64 6.46 13.16
N LEU A 36 -10.42 6.04 12.87
CA LEU A 36 -9.43 5.71 13.91
C LEU A 36 -9.01 6.93 14.73
N MET A 37 -8.92 8.11 14.10
CA MET A 37 -8.58 9.37 14.79
C MET A 37 -9.68 9.88 15.74
N LYS A 38 -10.91 9.39 15.64
CA LYS A 38 -12.02 9.73 16.55
C LYS A 38 -12.05 8.90 17.83
N ILE A 39 -11.20 7.87 17.94
CA ILE A 39 -11.15 7.01 19.11
C ILE A 39 -10.35 7.73 20.21
N GLU A 40 -11.01 8.08 21.31
CA GLU A 40 -10.38 8.77 22.45
C GLU A 40 -9.45 7.85 23.26
N ASP A 41 -9.83 6.57 23.41
CA ASP A 41 -8.99 5.58 24.07
C ASP A 41 -7.78 5.23 23.18
N THR A 42 -6.60 5.62 23.65
CA THR A 42 -5.33 5.38 22.95
C THR A 42 -5.02 3.90 22.77
N ALA A 43 -5.42 3.03 23.72
CA ALA A 43 -5.20 1.59 23.60
C ALA A 43 -6.10 0.99 22.51
N ALA A 44 -7.39 1.32 22.50
CA ALA A 44 -8.31 0.92 21.44
C ALA A 44 -7.90 1.46 20.06
N MET A 45 -7.48 2.73 19.98
CA MET A 45 -6.98 3.35 18.74
C MET A 45 -5.80 2.57 18.17
N ARG A 46 -4.85 2.17 19.03
CA ARG A 46 -3.67 1.40 18.62
C ARG A 46 -4.02 0.01 18.09
N VAL A 47 -4.97 -0.70 18.71
CA VAL A 47 -5.44 -2.00 18.22
C VAL A 47 -6.02 -1.87 16.81
N GLY A 48 -6.83 -0.82 16.58
CA GLY A 48 -7.39 -0.52 15.26
C GLY A 48 -6.31 -0.26 14.21
N TRP A 49 -5.32 0.58 14.52
CA TRP A 49 -4.17 0.82 13.63
C TRP A 49 -3.36 -0.44 13.37
N LYS A 50 -3.07 -1.27 14.39
CA LYS A 50 -2.33 -2.53 14.25
C LYS A 50 -3.03 -3.45 13.26
N TYR A 51 -4.35 -3.65 13.42
CA TYR A 51 -5.13 -4.47 12.50
C TYR A 51 -5.10 -3.91 11.06
N HIS A 52 -5.34 -2.62 10.90
CA HIS A 52 -5.32 -1.95 9.60
C HIS A 52 -3.96 -2.11 8.89
N ILE A 53 -2.87 -1.89 9.61
CA ILE A 53 -1.49 -2.03 9.13
C ILE A 53 -1.19 -3.48 8.71
N LEU A 54 -1.63 -4.47 9.48
CA LEU A 54 -1.44 -5.89 9.16
C LEU A 54 -2.20 -6.30 7.88
N CYS A 55 -3.43 -5.82 7.71
CA CYS A 55 -4.18 -6.03 6.47
C CYS A 55 -3.48 -5.35 5.29
N GLY A 56 -3.12 -4.07 5.42
CA GLY A 56 -2.46 -3.30 4.36
C GLY A 56 -1.15 -3.95 3.91
N SER A 57 -0.26 -4.29 4.85
CA SER A 57 1.03 -4.93 4.57
C SER A 57 0.91 -6.29 3.89
N LYS A 58 -0.19 -7.03 4.12
CA LYS A 58 -0.42 -8.34 3.48
C LYS A 58 -0.84 -8.25 2.02
N TYR A 59 -1.65 -7.24 1.66
CA TYR A 59 -2.32 -7.16 0.35
C TYR A 59 -1.78 -6.07 -0.57
N MET A 60 -1.53 -4.86 -0.06
CA MET A 60 -1.15 -3.70 -0.86
C MET A 60 0.17 -3.91 -1.64
N PRO A 61 1.25 -4.46 -1.05
CA PRO A 61 2.48 -4.70 -1.81
C PRO A 61 2.30 -5.70 -2.94
N LYS A 62 1.44 -6.71 -2.77
CA LYS A 62 1.18 -7.73 -3.80
C LYS A 62 0.44 -7.13 -4.99
N LEU A 63 -0.58 -6.31 -4.72
CA LEU A 63 -1.31 -5.59 -5.75
C LEU A 63 -0.38 -4.62 -6.51
N ALA A 64 0.49 -3.91 -5.79
CA ALA A 64 1.47 -3.02 -6.40
C ALA A 64 2.44 -3.78 -7.31
N MET A 65 3.07 -4.84 -6.81
CA MET A 65 4.01 -5.65 -7.59
C MET A 65 3.34 -6.33 -8.78
N ALA A 66 2.13 -6.88 -8.61
CA ALA A 66 1.39 -7.49 -9.71
C ALA A 66 1.06 -6.47 -10.79
N SER A 67 0.63 -5.27 -10.41
CA SER A 67 0.39 -4.16 -11.34
C SER A 67 1.64 -3.72 -12.10
N ILE A 68 2.78 -3.57 -11.41
CA ILE A 68 4.07 -3.21 -12.02
C ILE A 68 4.50 -4.25 -13.05
N VAL A 69 4.47 -5.54 -12.68
CA VAL A 69 4.91 -6.63 -13.56
C VAL A 69 4.02 -6.72 -14.80
N THR A 70 2.70 -6.73 -14.59
CA THR A 70 1.74 -6.83 -15.70
C THR A 70 1.76 -5.60 -16.60
N GLY A 71 1.83 -4.38 -16.05
CA GLY A 71 1.91 -3.15 -16.84
C GLY A 71 3.21 -3.03 -17.63
N SER A 72 4.34 -3.45 -17.04
CA SER A 72 5.62 -3.52 -17.75
C SER A 72 5.59 -4.56 -18.88
N ALA A 73 4.93 -5.70 -18.64
CA ALA A 73 4.74 -6.73 -19.67
C ALA A 73 3.88 -6.22 -20.84
N VAL A 74 2.79 -5.49 -20.57
CA VAL A 74 2.00 -4.86 -21.65
C VAL A 74 2.85 -3.86 -22.43
N SER A 75 3.60 -3.00 -21.73
CA SER A 75 4.48 -2.03 -22.38
C SER A 75 5.52 -2.68 -23.32
N TYR A 76 6.05 -3.85 -22.94
CA TYR A 76 6.97 -4.61 -23.77
C TYR A 76 6.29 -5.29 -24.98
N LEU A 77 5.02 -5.69 -24.83
CA LEU A 77 4.26 -6.38 -25.88
C LEU A 77 3.56 -5.44 -26.85
N ASP A 78 3.30 -4.19 -26.43
CA ASP A 78 2.64 -3.15 -27.20
C ASP A 78 3.62 -2.47 -28.17
N ASP A 79 3.40 -2.68 -29.47
CA ASP A 79 4.22 -2.10 -30.54
C ASP A 79 3.80 -0.66 -30.91
N THR A 80 2.73 -0.12 -30.27
CA THR A 80 2.22 1.24 -30.50
C THR A 80 2.85 2.26 -29.54
N ASP A 81 2.50 3.54 -29.72
CA ASP A 81 2.91 4.60 -28.79
C ASP A 81 2.22 4.50 -27.42
N ASN A 82 1.18 3.67 -27.29
CA ASN A 82 0.48 3.49 -26.02
C ASN A 82 1.33 2.78 -24.95
N ARG A 83 2.41 2.09 -25.36
CA ARG A 83 3.38 1.46 -24.45
C ARG A 83 3.91 2.41 -23.38
N TRP A 84 4.01 3.71 -23.69
CA TRP A 84 4.49 4.71 -22.75
C TRP A 84 3.48 5.01 -21.64
N TYR A 85 2.18 4.93 -21.93
CA TYR A 85 1.14 5.06 -20.90
C TYR A 85 1.15 3.86 -19.94
N TRP A 86 1.34 2.65 -20.46
CA TRP A 86 1.50 1.45 -19.65
C TRP A 86 2.74 1.53 -18.76
N LEU A 87 3.85 2.01 -19.31
CA LEU A 87 5.08 2.23 -18.56
C LEU A 87 4.92 3.32 -17.50
N ALA A 88 4.22 4.41 -17.81
CA ALA A 88 3.92 5.47 -16.84
C ALA A 88 3.07 4.95 -15.68
N GLY A 89 2.06 4.11 -15.96
CA GLY A 89 1.26 3.46 -14.91
C GLY A 89 2.10 2.54 -14.01
N ALA A 90 2.94 1.69 -14.60
CA ALA A 90 3.87 0.85 -13.86
C ALA A 90 4.87 1.68 -13.03
N GLY A 91 5.40 2.77 -13.61
CA GLY A 91 6.30 3.71 -12.94
C GLY A 91 5.64 4.43 -11.76
N ALA A 92 4.38 4.83 -11.90
CA ALA A 92 3.61 5.43 -10.81
C ALA A 92 3.46 4.43 -9.65
N MET A 93 3.13 3.17 -9.92
CA MET A 93 3.07 2.13 -8.89
C MET A 93 4.44 1.86 -8.24
N LEU A 94 5.51 1.87 -9.04
CA LEU A 94 6.87 1.70 -8.53
C LEU A 94 7.27 2.82 -7.57
N SER A 95 6.84 4.06 -7.84
CA SER A 95 7.12 5.24 -6.99
C SER A 95 6.56 5.11 -5.57
N VAL A 96 5.54 4.27 -5.38
CA VAL A 96 4.95 4.00 -4.06
C VAL A 96 5.90 3.21 -3.15
N ILE A 97 6.76 2.36 -3.74
CA ILE A 97 7.69 1.51 -2.98
C ILE A 97 8.66 2.34 -2.13
N PRO A 98 9.45 3.29 -2.68
CA PRO A 98 10.36 4.10 -1.86
C PRO A 98 9.60 4.91 -0.81
N PHE A 99 8.44 5.48 -1.13
CA PHE A 99 7.61 6.16 -0.13
C PHE A 99 7.23 5.22 1.02
N THR A 100 6.80 4.00 0.71
CA THR A 100 6.42 3.01 1.73
C THR A 100 7.60 2.63 2.61
N ILE A 101 8.78 2.41 2.02
CA ILE A 101 9.99 1.99 2.73
C ILE A 101 10.54 3.09 3.63
N PHE A 102 10.68 4.30 3.10
CA PHE A 102 11.36 5.38 3.81
C PHE A 102 10.43 6.18 4.74
N VAL A 103 9.15 6.29 4.40
CA VAL A 103 8.19 7.11 5.15
C VAL A 103 7.30 6.27 6.05
N MET A 104 6.65 5.23 5.51
CA MET A 104 5.62 4.50 6.27
C MET A 104 6.18 3.40 7.19
N LEU A 105 7.11 2.59 6.67
CA LEU A 105 7.64 1.41 7.35
C LEU A 105 8.23 1.70 8.75
N PRO A 106 8.97 2.80 8.99
CA PRO A 106 9.46 3.14 10.32
C PRO A 106 8.35 3.29 11.36
N ASP A 107 7.24 3.95 11.00
CA ASP A 107 6.13 4.22 11.90
C ASP A 107 5.22 3.00 12.06
N MET A 108 5.01 2.22 10.98
CA MET A 108 4.33 0.92 11.07
C MET A 108 5.06 0.00 12.06
N ASN A 109 6.40 -0.10 11.95
CA ASN A 109 7.20 -0.93 12.85
C ASN A 109 7.14 -0.46 14.31
N LYS A 110 7.01 0.85 14.57
CA LYS A 110 6.75 1.35 15.93
C LYS A 110 5.38 0.86 16.42
N LEU A 111 4.32 1.09 15.65
CA LEU A 111 2.94 0.75 16.04
C LEU A 111 2.71 -0.75 16.27
N LEU A 112 3.46 -1.60 15.57
CA LEU A 112 3.39 -3.06 15.71
C LEU A 112 4.09 -3.63 16.94
N LYS A 113 5.03 -2.90 17.57
CA LYS A 113 5.70 -3.35 18.81
C LYS A 113 4.72 -3.29 19.96
N ASP A 114 4.61 -4.35 20.77
CA ASP A 114 3.57 -4.47 21.82
C ASP A 114 3.74 -3.48 23.01
N ASP A 115 4.95 -2.97 23.22
CA ASP A 115 5.36 -2.20 24.39
C ASP A 115 5.23 -0.67 24.30
N VAL A 116 4.75 -0.10 23.19
CA VAL A 116 4.89 1.36 22.94
C VAL A 116 4.15 2.22 23.97
N ILE A 117 3.03 1.75 24.49
CA ILE A 117 2.25 2.47 25.52
C ILE A 117 2.93 2.34 26.88
N GLU A 118 3.39 1.15 27.27
CA GLU A 118 4.09 0.91 28.54
C GLU A 118 5.45 1.62 28.59
N GLN A 119 6.22 1.61 27.50
CA GLN A 119 7.50 2.33 27.43
C GLN A 119 7.35 3.84 27.57
N ARG A 120 6.27 4.43 27.02
CA ARG A 120 6.01 5.87 27.16
C ARG A 120 5.50 6.22 28.56
N GLY A 121 4.67 5.37 29.14
CA GLY A 121 4.21 5.50 30.54
C GLY A 121 5.37 5.43 31.53
N ASN A 122 6.25 4.42 31.40
CA ASN A 122 7.43 4.28 32.23
C ASN A 122 8.40 5.47 32.07
N ARG A 123 8.63 5.94 30.84
CA ARG A 123 9.54 7.07 30.60
C ARG A 123 9.04 8.38 31.24
N MET A 124 7.72 8.59 31.36
CA MET A 124 7.18 9.74 32.12
C MET A 124 7.25 9.53 33.63
N ALA A 125 7.10 8.30 34.12
CA ALA A 125 7.18 7.99 35.55
C ALA A 125 8.59 8.19 36.16
N TYR A 126 9.66 8.12 35.35
CA TYR A 126 11.04 8.38 35.80
C TYR A 126 11.48 9.86 35.71
N HIS A 127 10.60 10.76 35.27
CA HIS A 127 10.87 12.20 35.16
C HIS A 127 10.02 13.06 36.12
N ILE A 128 9.39 12.42 37.11
CA ILE A 128 8.68 13.03 38.24
C ILE A 128 9.47 12.67 39.50
#